data_AF-A0A1Q9PCW2-F1
#
_entry.id   AF-A0A1Q9PCW2-F1
#
_cell.length_a   1.000
_cell.length_b   1.000
_cell.length_c   1.000
_cell.angle_alpha   90.00
_cell.angle_beta   90.00
_cell.angle_gamma   90.00
#
_symmetry.space_group_name_H-M   'P 1'
#
loop_
_entity.id
_entity.type
_entity.pdbx_description
1 polymer ?
#
loop_
_entity_poly.entity_id
_entity_poly.type
_entity_poly.pdbx_seq_one_letter_code
_entity_poly.pdbx_strand_id
1 'polypeptide(L)'
;MSVVAKQRFEEKGALGTYLSPQDLSQILAPGLRKASIVKSYFVKPEEDRTNRILEFTDLLSNIFKEHYPVNLVNEVIMQFQKLLPDFLEDYGTERYFTKNIVANHFLAMLDYRLTLVGNKLSPHHIENVRDLLGLKKGKTFSYFSMKKTQSELFASGYIQRKKNNIFSPMLKNKVSQLINEVMQFSPENEGTLEFVQRKAFDLIDDRIIPKIDIEIAALVMVSSLLLFYISDRGMIHAYWVFLENKYKVDLVLLKRKVYRYRSYLKKKNGNNELGLGYFMEKRSIEHGSTSIHSGYL
;
A
#
# COMPACT_ATOMS: atom_id res chain seq x y z
N MET A 1 46.43 31.64 -20.15
CA MET A 1 45.54 31.71 -21.33
C MET A 1 46.25 31.10 -22.52
N SER A 2 45.65 30.10 -23.17
CA SER A 2 45.99 29.72 -24.54
C SER A 2 44.71 29.23 -25.23
N VAL A 3 44.32 30.00 -26.23
CA VAL A 3 43.08 29.95 -27.01
C VAL A 3 43.12 28.83 -28.08
N VAL A 4 44.12 27.94 -28.05
CA VAL A 4 44.38 26.98 -29.14
C VAL A 4 43.65 25.64 -28.97
N ALA A 5 43.18 25.29 -27.77
CA ALA A 5 42.47 24.02 -27.54
C ALA A 5 40.97 24.07 -27.91
N LYS A 6 40.42 25.27 -28.16
CA LYS A 6 38.98 25.47 -28.38
C LYS A 6 38.55 25.40 -29.85
N GLN A 7 39.48 25.16 -30.78
CA GLN A 7 39.23 25.32 -32.23
C GLN A 7 39.46 24.07 -33.10
N ARG A 8 39.63 22.88 -32.51
CA ARG A 8 39.80 21.63 -33.30
C ARG A 8 38.71 20.58 -33.12
N PHE A 9 37.63 20.89 -32.42
CA PHE A 9 36.49 19.96 -32.25
C PHE A 9 35.27 20.32 -33.09
N GLU A 10 35.29 21.43 -33.84
CA GLU A 10 34.13 21.88 -34.62
C GLU A 10 34.22 21.64 -36.12
N GLU A 11 35.30 21.07 -36.67
CA GLU A 11 35.37 20.83 -38.12
C GLU A 11 35.70 19.37 -38.46
N LYS A 12 34.73 18.76 -39.16
CA LYS A 12 34.69 17.40 -39.77
C LYS A 12 34.23 16.33 -38.75
N GLY A 13 32.97 15.92 -38.71
CA GLY A 13 32.10 15.60 -39.84
C GLY A 13 32.31 14.14 -40.25
N ALA A 14 31.40 13.28 -39.75
CA ALA A 14 31.02 11.97 -40.26
C ALA A 14 31.99 10.76 -40.19
N LEU A 15 31.37 9.67 -39.72
CA LEU A 15 31.61 8.24 -40.00
C LEU A 15 32.77 7.54 -39.29
N GLY A 16 32.38 6.52 -38.52
CA GLY A 16 33.27 5.67 -37.76
C GLY A 16 34.20 4.84 -38.63
N THR A 17 35.37 4.58 -38.10
CA THR A 17 36.22 3.45 -38.47
C THR A 17 36.82 2.91 -37.19
N TYR A 18 36.44 1.68 -36.85
CA TYR A 18 37.04 0.89 -35.77
C TYR A 18 38.51 0.65 -36.13
N LEU A 19 39.44 1.18 -35.34
CA LEU A 19 40.84 0.73 -35.41
C LEU A 19 40.93 -0.67 -34.81
N SER A 20 41.55 -1.59 -35.55
CA SER A 20 41.67 -2.97 -35.10
C SER A 20 42.67 -3.07 -33.94
N PRO A 21 42.50 -4.04 -33.03
CA PRO A 21 43.38 -4.20 -31.86
C PRO A 21 44.88 -4.37 -32.19
N GLN A 22 45.22 -4.74 -33.42
CA GLN A 22 46.60 -4.91 -33.88
C GLN A 22 47.28 -3.55 -34.15
N ASP A 23 46.54 -2.56 -34.64
CA ASP A 23 47.07 -1.23 -34.96
C ASP A 23 47.46 -0.44 -33.70
N LEU A 24 46.72 -0.65 -32.59
CA LEU A 24 47.01 -0.03 -31.28
C LEU A 24 48.28 -0.58 -30.62
N SER A 25 48.69 -1.80 -30.96
CA SER A 25 49.86 -2.47 -30.34
C SER A 25 51.20 -1.95 -30.85
N GLN A 26 51.21 -1.31 -32.03
CA GLN A 26 52.43 -0.77 -32.66
C GLN A 26 52.71 0.68 -32.26
N ILE A 27 51.73 1.40 -31.71
CA ILE A 27 51.84 2.82 -31.34
C ILE A 27 52.36 3.02 -29.90
N LEU A 28 52.31 1.98 -29.06
CA LEU A 28 52.65 2.10 -27.63
C LEU A 28 54.10 1.67 -27.34
N ALA A 29 54.90 2.62 -26.83
CA ALA A 29 56.29 2.41 -26.46
C ALA A 29 56.47 1.25 -25.43
N PRO A 30 57.61 0.55 -25.43
CA PRO A 30 57.81 -0.71 -24.68
C PRO A 30 57.57 -0.60 -23.17
N GLY A 31 57.65 0.59 -22.59
CA GLY A 31 57.41 0.86 -21.17
C GLY A 31 55.94 0.74 -20.71
N LEU A 32 54.97 0.75 -21.63
CA LEU A 32 53.54 0.61 -21.31
C LEU A 32 53.04 -0.85 -21.38
N ARG A 33 53.89 -1.80 -21.79
CA ARG A 33 53.53 -3.23 -21.90
C ARG A 33 53.36 -3.94 -20.53
N LYS A 34 53.68 -3.27 -19.42
CA LYS A 34 53.41 -3.78 -18.05
C LYS A 34 52.02 -3.44 -17.50
N ALA A 35 51.12 -2.88 -18.31
CA ALA A 35 49.71 -2.72 -17.96
C ALA A 35 48.82 -3.86 -18.56
N SER A 36 49.41 -5.03 -18.84
CA SER A 36 48.70 -6.20 -19.40
C SER A 36 47.93 -7.04 -18.36
N ILE A 37 47.76 -6.51 -17.15
CA ILE A 37 46.77 -6.97 -16.19
C ILE A 37 46.09 -5.65 -15.86
N VAL A 38 44.93 -5.36 -16.44
CA VAL A 38 43.66 -5.57 -15.77
C VAL A 38 42.57 -5.26 -16.82
N LYS A 39 42.23 -6.21 -17.67
CA LYS A 39 41.01 -6.18 -18.50
C LYS A 39 39.85 -6.90 -17.80
N SER A 40 39.73 -6.72 -16.48
CA SER A 40 38.63 -7.24 -15.65
C SER A 40 37.92 -6.17 -14.81
N TYR A 41 38.23 -4.87 -14.96
CA TYR A 41 37.73 -3.80 -14.06
C TYR A 41 36.81 -2.78 -14.71
N PHE A 42 36.27 -3.07 -15.89
CA PHE A 42 35.25 -2.21 -16.50
C PHE A 42 33.87 -2.85 -16.39
N VAL A 43 33.41 -3.05 -15.15
CA VAL A 43 31.98 -2.94 -14.85
C VAL A 43 31.67 -1.46 -14.90
N LYS A 44 30.65 -1.03 -15.65
CA LYS A 44 30.23 0.38 -15.61
C LYS A 44 29.99 0.73 -14.14
N PRO A 45 30.57 1.82 -13.60
CA PRO A 45 30.35 2.22 -12.20
C PRO A 45 28.87 2.31 -11.83
N GLU A 46 28.00 2.55 -12.80
CA GLU A 46 26.54 2.56 -12.68
C GLU A 46 25.90 1.16 -12.56
N GLU A 47 26.39 0.15 -13.28
CA GLU A 47 25.90 -1.23 -13.19
C GLU A 47 26.21 -1.85 -11.83
N ASP A 48 27.42 -1.62 -11.30
CA ASP A 48 27.81 -2.07 -9.94
C ASP A 48 26.99 -1.35 -8.85
N ARG A 49 26.72 -0.05 -9.03
CA ARG A 49 25.87 0.71 -8.09
C ARG A 49 24.43 0.25 -8.08
N THR A 50 23.85 0.03 -9.27
CA THR A 50 22.48 -0.46 -9.44
C THR A 50 22.29 -1.78 -8.71
N ASN A 51 23.19 -2.74 -8.93
CA ASN A 51 23.12 -4.06 -8.30
C ASN A 51 23.21 -3.97 -6.77
N ARG A 52 24.14 -3.17 -6.23
CA ARG A 52 24.25 -2.95 -4.78
C ARG A 52 23.00 -2.31 -4.16
N ILE A 53 22.33 -1.42 -4.88
CA ILE A 53 21.07 -0.82 -4.43
C ILE A 53 19.96 -1.86 -4.38
N LEU A 54 19.86 -2.69 -5.41
CA LEU A 54 18.84 -3.73 -5.50
C LEU A 54 19.06 -4.82 -4.44
N GLU A 55 20.28 -5.31 -4.28
CA GLU A 55 20.65 -6.26 -3.22
C GLU A 55 20.30 -5.71 -1.83
N PHE A 56 20.59 -4.43 -1.58
CA PHE A 56 20.26 -3.81 -0.31
C PHE A 56 18.74 -3.61 -0.12
N THR A 57 18.01 -3.32 -1.20
CA THR A 57 16.55 -3.23 -1.19
C THR A 57 15.92 -4.60 -0.92
N ASP A 58 16.48 -5.68 -1.47
CA ASP A 58 16.04 -7.05 -1.21
C ASP A 58 16.27 -7.43 0.26
N LEU A 59 17.44 -7.10 0.81
CA LEU A 59 17.72 -7.28 2.24
C LEU A 59 16.72 -6.55 3.13
N LEU A 60 16.42 -5.27 2.81
CA LEU A 60 15.37 -4.53 3.51
C LEU A 60 14.01 -5.22 3.37
N SER A 61 13.66 -5.68 2.17
CA SER A 61 12.36 -6.31 1.89
C SER A 61 12.11 -7.55 2.75
N ASN A 62 13.16 -8.34 3.03
CA ASN A 62 13.04 -9.56 3.81
C ASN A 62 12.59 -9.28 5.25
N ILE A 63 13.05 -8.19 5.86
CA ILE A 63 12.58 -7.74 7.18
C ILE A 63 11.06 -7.50 7.16
N PHE A 64 10.53 -6.93 6.07
CA PHE A 64 9.13 -6.53 6.00
C PHE A 64 8.19 -7.64 5.52
N LYS A 65 8.69 -8.62 4.76
CA LYS A 65 7.92 -9.79 4.32
C LYS A 65 7.48 -10.68 5.48
N GLU A 66 8.19 -10.64 6.62
CA GLU A 66 7.79 -11.34 7.85
C GLU A 66 6.57 -10.68 8.54
N HIS A 67 6.34 -9.39 8.29
CA HIS A 67 5.35 -8.60 9.01
C HIS A 67 4.14 -8.17 8.15
N TYR A 68 4.32 -8.12 6.83
CA TYR A 68 3.33 -7.60 5.89
C TYR A 68 3.11 -8.55 4.72
N PRO A 69 1.93 -8.51 4.05
CA PRO A 69 1.67 -9.36 2.89
C PRO A 69 2.75 -9.19 1.82
N VAL A 70 3.30 -10.32 1.34
CA VAL A 70 4.40 -10.35 0.37
C VAL A 70 4.09 -9.51 -0.87
N ASN A 71 2.84 -9.56 -1.35
CA ASN A 71 2.37 -8.81 -2.51
C ASN A 71 2.55 -7.29 -2.33
N LEU A 72 2.25 -6.77 -1.13
CA LEU A 72 2.41 -5.35 -0.81
C LEU A 72 3.89 -4.95 -0.81
N VAL A 73 4.75 -5.78 -0.22
CA VAL A 73 6.20 -5.50 -0.18
C VAL A 73 6.78 -5.56 -1.60
N ASN A 74 6.36 -6.52 -2.42
CA ASN A 74 6.81 -6.63 -3.81
C ASN A 74 6.38 -5.42 -4.65
N GLU A 75 5.17 -4.89 -4.44
CA GLU A 75 4.75 -3.64 -5.10
C GLU A 75 5.65 -2.44 -4.75
N VAL A 76 6.14 -2.38 -3.50
CA VAL A 76 7.08 -1.34 -3.08
C VAL A 76 8.42 -1.51 -3.79
N ILE A 77 8.93 -2.75 -3.90
CA ILE A 77 10.17 -3.05 -4.65
C ILE A 77 10.02 -2.59 -6.11
N MET A 78 8.91 -2.95 -6.76
CA MET A 78 8.66 -2.55 -8.15
C MET A 78 8.58 -1.02 -8.31
N GLN A 79 8.00 -0.31 -7.35
CA GLN A 79 7.97 1.15 -7.37
C GLN A 79 9.36 1.75 -7.16
N PHE A 80 10.15 1.17 -6.27
CA PHE A 80 11.52 1.59 -6.04
C PHE A 80 12.40 1.39 -7.28
N GLN A 81 12.26 0.23 -7.96
CA GLN A 81 12.96 -0.06 -9.21
C GLN A 81 12.62 0.95 -10.32
N LYS A 82 11.36 1.39 -10.41
CA LYS A 82 10.95 2.44 -11.36
C LYS A 82 11.55 3.81 -11.05
N LEU A 83 11.79 4.10 -9.77
CA LEU A 83 12.43 5.32 -9.30
C LEU A 83 13.96 5.26 -9.45
N LEU A 84 14.53 4.08 -9.69
CA LEU A 84 15.97 3.86 -9.66
C LEU A 84 16.76 4.69 -10.66
N PRO A 85 16.32 4.90 -11.93
CA PRO A 85 17.03 5.75 -12.88
C PRO A 85 17.17 7.19 -12.38
N ASP A 86 16.07 7.81 -11.95
CA ASP A 86 16.06 9.19 -11.46
C ASP A 86 16.81 9.31 -10.13
N PHE A 87 16.70 8.29 -9.29
CA PHE A 87 17.47 8.18 -8.04
C PHE A 87 18.97 8.03 -8.30
N LEU A 88 19.38 7.41 -9.40
CA LEU A 88 20.79 7.32 -9.79
C LEU A 88 21.28 8.63 -10.42
N GLU A 89 20.42 9.39 -11.09
CA GLU A 89 20.74 10.69 -11.68
C GLU A 89 20.92 11.79 -10.61
N ASP A 90 19.94 11.92 -9.70
CA ASP A 90 19.93 12.92 -8.62
C ASP A 90 21.08 12.74 -7.61
N TYR A 91 21.54 11.50 -7.45
CA TYR A 91 22.59 11.13 -6.49
C TYR A 91 23.87 10.64 -7.19
N GLY A 92 23.95 10.75 -8.52
CA GLY A 92 25.05 10.20 -9.32
C GLY A 92 26.22 11.15 -9.57
N THR A 93 25.98 12.47 -9.53
CA THR A 93 26.95 13.45 -10.04
C THR A 93 27.95 13.94 -8.99
N GLU A 94 27.58 14.16 -7.72
CA GLU A 94 28.54 14.61 -6.67
C GLU A 94 28.25 14.12 -5.23
N ARG A 95 27.17 13.39 -4.98
CA ARG A 95 26.79 12.94 -3.63
C ARG A 95 26.95 11.43 -3.47
N TYR A 96 27.75 11.00 -2.50
CA TYR A 96 27.87 9.58 -2.18
C TYR A 96 26.49 9.00 -1.79
N PHE A 97 26.05 8.01 -2.54
CA PHE A 97 24.99 7.11 -2.13
C PHE A 97 25.31 6.48 -0.76
N THR A 98 24.34 6.49 0.16
CA THR A 98 24.46 5.77 1.43
C THR A 98 23.29 4.82 1.61
N LYS A 99 23.52 3.69 2.29
CA LYS A 99 22.46 2.75 2.68
C LYS A 99 21.31 3.44 3.43
N ASN A 100 21.60 4.51 4.16
CA ASN A 100 20.59 5.33 4.84
C ASN A 100 19.62 6.01 3.87
N ILE A 101 20.10 6.49 2.72
CA ILE A 101 19.27 7.15 1.71
C ILE A 101 18.30 6.13 1.09
N VAL A 102 18.76 4.93 0.76
CA VAL A 102 17.87 3.85 0.27
C VAL A 102 16.87 3.44 1.32
N ALA A 103 17.32 3.22 2.55
CA ALA A 103 16.42 2.85 3.64
C ALA A 103 15.31 3.91 3.81
N ASN A 104 15.63 5.20 3.75
CA ASN A 104 14.63 6.26 3.82
C ASN A 104 13.64 6.22 2.65
N HIS A 105 14.12 6.04 1.41
CA HIS A 105 13.26 6.01 0.21
C HIS A 105 12.37 4.77 0.18
N PHE A 106 12.94 3.60 0.45
CA PHE A 106 12.22 2.35 0.55
C PHE A 106 11.12 2.42 1.62
N LEU A 107 11.46 2.91 2.82
CA LEU A 107 10.48 3.02 3.91
C LEU A 107 9.44 4.10 3.68
N ALA A 108 9.79 5.21 3.03
CA ALA A 108 8.83 6.23 2.65
C ALA A 108 7.76 5.68 1.69
N MET A 109 8.18 4.86 0.72
CA MET A 109 7.27 4.16 -0.19
C MET A 109 6.47 3.07 0.53
N LEU A 110 7.11 2.27 1.39
CA LEU A 110 6.44 1.23 2.16
C LEU A 110 5.39 1.81 3.10
N ASP A 111 5.74 2.85 3.86
CA ASP A 111 4.81 3.53 4.75
C ASP A 111 3.62 4.10 3.97
N TYR A 112 3.87 4.73 2.81
CA TYR A 112 2.81 5.18 1.93
C TYR A 112 1.91 4.01 1.50
N ARG A 113 2.47 2.89 1.03
CA ARG A 113 1.68 1.73 0.63
C ARG A 113 0.89 1.11 1.78
N LEU A 114 1.47 1.05 2.97
CA LEU A 114 0.79 0.60 4.17
C LEU A 114 -0.40 1.50 4.53
N THR A 115 -0.27 2.82 4.38
CA THR A 115 -1.40 3.73 4.63
C THR A 115 -2.57 3.49 3.69
N LEU A 116 -2.32 3.05 2.45
CA LEU A 116 -3.38 2.72 1.49
C LEU A 116 -4.22 1.50 1.89
N VAL A 117 -3.69 0.63 2.75
CA VAL A 117 -4.38 -0.55 3.28
C VAL A 117 -4.74 -0.39 4.77
N GLY A 118 -4.77 0.85 5.27
CA GLY A 118 -5.13 1.15 6.66
C GLY A 118 -4.11 0.69 7.70
N ASN A 119 -2.87 0.44 7.28
CA ASN A 119 -1.76 0.02 8.13
C ASN A 119 -0.69 1.12 8.25
N LYS A 120 0.30 0.93 9.12
CA LYS A 120 1.43 1.86 9.29
C LYS A 120 2.70 1.13 9.70
N LEU A 121 3.85 1.77 9.51
CA LEU A 121 5.09 1.30 10.10
C LEU A 121 5.03 1.43 11.63
N SER A 122 5.40 0.36 12.34
CA SER A 122 5.56 0.36 13.79
C SER A 122 6.95 0.90 14.17
N PRO A 123 7.12 1.50 15.36
CA PRO A 123 8.43 1.97 15.83
C PRO A 123 9.52 0.88 15.80
N HIS A 124 9.16 -0.35 16.18
CA HIS A 124 10.07 -1.49 16.15
C HIS A 124 10.63 -1.80 14.75
N HIS A 125 9.85 -1.57 13.68
CA HIS A 125 10.35 -1.77 12.31
C HIS A 125 11.44 -0.75 11.95
N ILE A 126 11.33 0.48 12.45
CA ILE A 126 12.35 1.51 12.29
C ILE A 126 13.61 1.11 13.08
N GLU A 127 13.47 0.50 14.25
CA GLU A 127 14.59 -0.02 15.04
C GLU A 127 15.31 -1.18 14.32
N ASN A 128 14.58 -2.16 13.77
CA ASN A 128 15.19 -3.27 13.04
C ASN A 128 16.03 -2.79 11.84
N VAL A 129 15.57 -1.77 11.12
CA VAL A 129 16.34 -1.15 10.03
C VAL A 129 17.57 -0.40 10.55
N ARG A 130 17.50 0.25 11.72
CA ARG A 130 18.67 0.89 12.35
C ARG A 130 19.74 -0.12 12.72
N ASP A 131 19.32 -1.25 13.28
CA ASP A 131 20.21 -2.32 13.68
C ASP A 131 20.89 -2.95 12.46
N LEU A 132 20.12 -3.19 11.38
CA LEU A 132 20.68 -3.65 10.09
C LEU A 132 21.72 -2.67 9.52
N LEU A 133 21.52 -1.37 9.70
CA LEU A 133 22.43 -0.32 9.24
C LEU A 133 23.66 -0.14 10.17
N GLY A 134 23.74 -0.86 11.30
CA GLY A 134 24.82 -0.71 12.28
C GLY A 134 24.83 0.66 12.97
N LEU A 135 23.71 1.38 12.98
CA LEU A 135 23.62 2.72 13.53
C LEU A 135 23.37 2.66 15.05
N LYS A 136 24.37 3.04 15.86
CA LYS A 136 24.19 3.23 17.31
C LYS A 136 23.01 4.19 17.60
N LYS A 137 22.31 3.98 18.73
CA LYS A 137 21.24 4.88 19.23
C LYS A 137 21.73 6.34 19.16
N GLY A 138 21.02 7.18 18.42
CA GLY A 138 21.31 8.63 18.30
C GLY A 138 21.89 9.13 16.97
N LYS A 139 22.26 8.29 15.98
CA LYS A 139 22.72 8.77 14.65
C LYS A 139 21.70 8.59 13.50
N THR A 140 21.55 9.70 12.76
CA THR A 140 20.97 10.06 11.43
C THR A 140 19.85 9.28 10.73
N PHE A 141 19.47 8.08 11.13
CA PHE A 141 18.24 7.45 10.63
C PHE A 141 17.11 7.66 11.62
N SER A 142 16.04 8.32 11.17
CA SER A 142 14.91 8.69 12.00
C SER A 142 13.60 8.60 11.23
N TYR A 143 12.50 8.42 11.96
CA TYR A 143 11.16 8.53 11.38
C TYR A 143 10.96 9.91 10.69
N PHE A 144 11.55 10.97 11.24
CA PHE A 144 11.51 12.30 10.64
C PHE A 144 12.23 12.38 9.29
N SER A 145 13.42 11.78 9.16
CA SER A 145 14.14 11.74 7.86
C SER A 145 13.36 10.96 6.82
N MET A 146 12.77 9.82 7.20
CA MET A 146 11.88 9.06 6.33
C MET A 146 10.65 9.89 5.89
N LYS A 147 10.01 10.62 6.81
CA LYS A 147 8.85 11.49 6.49
C LYS A 147 9.22 12.69 5.62
N LYS A 148 10.43 13.22 5.78
CA LYS A 148 10.98 14.23 4.88
C LYS A 148 11.12 13.67 3.46
N THR A 149 11.76 12.51 3.31
CA THR A 149 11.87 11.80 2.01
C THR A 149 10.50 11.50 1.42
N GLN A 150 9.53 11.08 2.22
CA GLN A 150 8.15 10.87 1.76
C GLN A 150 7.53 12.17 1.20
N SER A 151 7.80 13.31 1.84
CA SER A 151 7.33 14.62 1.36
C SER A 151 8.00 15.05 0.06
N GLU A 152 9.29 14.74 -0.11
CA GLU A 152 10.04 14.97 -1.35
C GLU A 152 9.49 14.10 -2.49
N LEU A 153 9.26 12.81 -2.24
CA LEU A 153 8.64 11.90 -3.22
C LEU A 153 7.22 12.34 -3.61
N PHE A 154 6.47 12.98 -2.70
CA PHE A 154 5.19 13.60 -3.02
C PHE A 154 5.32 14.84 -3.92
N ALA A 155 6.33 15.68 -3.67
CA ALA A 155 6.56 16.90 -4.43
C ALA A 155 7.02 16.59 -5.87
N SER A 156 7.86 15.56 -6.03
CA SER A 156 8.35 15.09 -7.33
C SER A 156 7.35 14.19 -8.08
N GLY A 157 6.19 13.89 -7.49
CA GLY A 157 5.13 13.10 -8.14
C GLY A 157 5.33 11.59 -8.18
N TYR A 158 6.44 11.07 -7.64
CA TYR A 158 6.76 9.64 -7.58
C TYR A 158 5.78 8.83 -6.73
N ILE A 159 5.33 9.43 -5.65
CA ILE A 159 4.15 8.97 -4.92
C ILE A 159 3.14 10.10 -4.99
N GLN A 160 1.88 9.77 -5.29
CA GLN A 160 0.84 10.79 -5.35
C GLN A 160 0.31 11.02 -3.95
N ARG A 161 0.17 12.30 -3.52
CA ARG A 161 -0.58 12.64 -2.31
C ARG A 161 -2.01 12.19 -2.49
N LYS A 162 -2.26 10.93 -2.13
CA LYS A 162 -3.61 10.48 -1.88
C LYS A 162 -3.99 11.18 -0.59
N LYS A 163 -4.74 12.28 -0.69
CA LYS A 163 -5.65 12.68 0.39
C LYS A 163 -6.27 11.37 0.90
N ASN A 164 -6.39 11.19 2.21
CA ASN A 164 -6.97 10.00 2.89
C ASN A 164 -8.45 9.72 2.51
N ASN A 165 -8.81 9.93 1.24
CA ASN A 165 -10.11 10.02 0.61
C ASN A 165 -10.25 9.01 -0.54
N ILE A 166 -9.30 8.08 -0.76
CA ILE A 166 -9.50 7.00 -1.76
C ILE A 166 -9.92 5.70 -1.08
N PHE A 167 -9.39 5.40 0.11
CA PHE A 167 -9.80 4.23 0.87
C PHE A 167 -11.30 4.26 1.17
N SER A 168 -11.82 5.38 1.67
CA SER A 168 -13.25 5.50 1.99
C SER A 168 -14.16 5.30 0.77
N PRO A 169 -13.96 5.97 -0.39
CA PRO A 169 -14.74 5.67 -1.61
C PRO A 169 -14.54 4.26 -2.15
N MET A 170 -13.32 3.71 -2.15
CA MET A 170 -13.09 2.32 -2.62
C MET A 170 -13.81 1.32 -1.71
N LEU A 171 -13.76 1.52 -0.40
CA LEU A 171 -14.45 0.69 0.56
C LEU A 171 -15.98 0.86 0.45
N LYS A 172 -16.49 2.08 0.28
CA LYS A 172 -17.92 2.33 -0.01
C LYS A 172 -18.36 1.58 -1.27
N ASN A 173 -17.58 1.64 -2.35
CA ASN A 173 -17.87 0.92 -3.58
C ASN A 173 -17.90 -0.61 -3.37
N LYS A 174 -16.93 -1.16 -2.64
CA LYS A 174 -16.88 -2.60 -2.33
C LYS A 174 -18.03 -3.04 -1.42
N VAL A 175 -18.42 -2.20 -0.46
CA VAL A 175 -19.61 -2.42 0.37
C VAL A 175 -20.88 -2.41 -0.50
N SER A 176 -21.08 -1.43 -1.39
CA SER A 176 -22.22 -1.40 -2.31
C SER A 176 -22.29 -2.63 -3.19
N GLN A 177 -21.15 -3.05 -3.77
CA GLN A 177 -21.08 -4.25 -4.59
C GLN A 177 -21.53 -5.48 -3.80
N LEU A 178 -21.00 -5.68 -2.61
CA LEU A 178 -21.36 -6.82 -1.77
C LEU A 178 -22.84 -6.77 -1.33
N ILE A 179 -23.38 -5.60 -0.99
CA ILE A 179 -24.79 -5.45 -0.63
C ILE A 179 -25.71 -5.77 -1.80
N ASN A 180 -25.41 -5.27 -3.00
CA ASN A 180 -26.19 -5.56 -4.20
C ASN A 180 -26.18 -7.05 -4.53
N GLU A 181 -25.03 -7.71 -4.38
CA GLU A 181 -24.93 -9.16 -4.53
C GLU A 181 -25.75 -9.91 -3.48
N VAL A 182 -25.78 -9.41 -2.25
CA VAL A 182 -26.60 -9.99 -1.18
C VAL A 182 -28.09 -9.83 -1.45
N MET A 183 -28.48 -8.68 -1.97
CA MET A 183 -29.84 -8.36 -2.34
C MET A 183 -30.36 -9.23 -3.49
N GLN A 184 -29.49 -9.57 -4.45
CA GLN A 184 -29.84 -10.49 -5.54
C GLN A 184 -30.24 -11.88 -5.06
N PHE A 185 -29.65 -12.39 -3.98
CA PHE A 185 -29.99 -13.71 -3.46
C PHE A 185 -31.05 -13.67 -2.35
N SER A 186 -31.26 -12.52 -1.70
CA SER A 186 -32.22 -12.33 -0.60
C SER A 186 -33.02 -11.04 -0.80
N PRO A 187 -33.83 -10.96 -1.88
CA PRO A 187 -34.59 -9.76 -2.22
C PRO A 187 -35.62 -9.39 -1.13
N GLU A 188 -36.13 -10.36 -0.37
CA GLU A 188 -37.03 -10.15 0.75
C GLU A 188 -36.44 -9.29 1.88
N ASN A 189 -35.11 -9.13 1.92
CA ASN A 189 -34.40 -8.32 2.90
C ASN A 189 -33.91 -6.96 2.37
N GLU A 190 -34.31 -6.54 1.17
CA GLU A 190 -33.85 -5.31 0.49
C GLU A 190 -33.77 -4.10 1.43
N GLY A 191 -34.88 -3.73 2.11
CA GLY A 191 -34.89 -2.58 3.01
C GLY A 191 -33.94 -2.69 4.21
N THR A 192 -33.68 -3.91 4.69
CA THR A 192 -32.67 -4.17 5.74
C THR A 192 -31.25 -4.03 5.19
N LEU A 193 -31.03 -4.48 3.96
CA LEU A 193 -29.73 -4.42 3.28
C LEU A 193 -29.33 -2.98 2.91
N GLU A 194 -30.28 -2.17 2.45
CA GLU A 194 -30.07 -0.72 2.24
C GLU A 194 -29.73 -0.01 3.56
N PHE A 195 -30.38 -0.39 4.66
CA PHE A 195 -30.06 0.14 5.98
C PHE A 195 -28.65 -0.26 6.43
N VAL A 196 -28.27 -1.53 6.23
CA VAL A 196 -26.90 -2.02 6.48
C VAL A 196 -25.88 -1.22 5.68
N GLN A 197 -26.16 -0.94 4.40
CA GLN A 197 -25.28 -0.14 3.54
C GLN A 197 -25.10 1.29 4.07
N ARG A 198 -26.20 1.97 4.43
CA ARG A 198 -26.13 3.32 5.04
C ARG A 198 -25.31 3.31 6.32
N LYS A 199 -25.54 2.35 7.22
CA LYS A 199 -24.74 2.22 8.45
C LYS A 199 -23.27 1.91 8.19
N ALA A 200 -22.97 1.10 7.18
CA ALA A 200 -21.58 0.87 6.78
C ALA A 200 -20.92 2.16 6.29
N PHE A 201 -21.64 3.01 5.55
CA PHE A 201 -21.12 4.29 5.06
C PHE A 201 -20.86 5.27 6.20
N ASP A 202 -21.80 5.38 7.16
CA ASP A 202 -21.62 6.19 8.37
C ASP A 202 -20.33 5.77 9.10
N LEU A 203 -20.13 4.46 9.31
CA LEU A 203 -18.93 3.92 9.96
C LEU A 203 -17.65 4.22 9.15
N ILE A 204 -17.70 4.20 7.82
CA ILE A 204 -16.56 4.55 6.97
C ILE A 204 -16.21 6.02 7.09
N ASP A 205 -17.21 6.90 7.11
CA ASP A 205 -17.03 8.35 7.23
C ASP A 205 -16.48 8.71 8.62
N ASP A 206 -16.96 8.02 9.67
CA ASP A 206 -16.46 8.12 11.04
C ASP A 206 -15.10 7.40 11.27
N ARG A 207 -14.50 6.85 10.21
CA ARG A 207 -13.22 6.10 10.23
C ARG A 207 -13.22 4.92 11.19
N ILE A 208 -14.38 4.32 11.41
CA ILE A 208 -14.62 3.10 12.18
C ILE A 208 -14.58 1.95 11.19
N ILE A 209 -13.37 1.53 10.83
CA ILE A 209 -13.15 0.54 9.77
C ILE A 209 -12.24 -0.60 10.26
N PRO A 210 -12.41 -1.84 9.75
CA PRO A 210 -11.43 -2.90 9.95
C PRO A 210 -10.07 -2.50 9.34
N LYS A 211 -9.00 -2.60 10.12
CA LYS A 211 -7.62 -2.26 9.68
C LYS A 211 -6.97 -3.43 8.93
N ILE A 212 -7.56 -3.78 7.80
CA ILE A 212 -7.16 -4.89 6.92
C ILE A 212 -7.36 -4.48 5.45
N ASP A 213 -6.97 -5.34 4.53
CA ASP A 213 -7.21 -5.16 3.09
C ASP A 213 -8.67 -4.77 2.77
N ILE A 214 -8.87 -3.92 1.75
CA ILE A 214 -10.17 -3.33 1.39
C ILE A 214 -11.24 -4.40 1.14
N GLU A 215 -10.90 -5.48 0.45
CA GLU A 215 -11.87 -6.52 0.10
C GLU A 215 -12.34 -7.27 1.35
N ILE A 216 -11.39 -7.65 2.20
CA ILE A 216 -11.69 -8.32 3.47
C ILE A 216 -12.38 -7.35 4.44
N ALA A 217 -12.04 -6.06 4.41
CA ALA A 217 -12.67 -5.04 5.24
C ALA A 217 -14.16 -4.90 4.89
N ALA A 218 -14.51 -4.87 3.60
CA ALA A 218 -15.90 -4.82 3.14
C ALA A 218 -16.68 -6.06 3.62
N LEU A 219 -16.13 -7.26 3.43
CA LEU A 219 -16.71 -8.51 3.93
C LEU A 219 -16.95 -8.46 5.44
N VAL A 220 -15.91 -8.10 6.22
CA VAL A 220 -16.00 -8.02 7.67
C VAL A 220 -17.04 -7.00 8.13
N MET A 221 -17.12 -5.83 7.50
CA MET A 221 -18.10 -4.79 7.84
C MET A 221 -19.52 -5.25 7.57
N VAL A 222 -19.82 -5.69 6.34
CA VAL A 222 -21.17 -6.10 5.94
C VAL A 222 -21.61 -7.32 6.73
N SER A 223 -20.77 -8.35 6.86
CA SER A 223 -21.10 -9.53 7.69
C SER A 223 -21.36 -9.15 9.15
N SER A 224 -20.62 -8.19 9.71
CA SER A 224 -20.81 -7.76 11.10
C SER A 224 -22.13 -7.06 11.31
N LEU A 225 -22.53 -6.21 10.37
CA LEU A 225 -23.78 -5.46 10.41
C LEU A 225 -24.99 -6.36 10.10
N LEU A 226 -24.89 -7.23 9.09
CA LEU A 226 -25.94 -8.21 8.78
C LEU A 226 -26.35 -9.01 10.01
N LEU A 227 -25.37 -9.51 10.78
CA LEU A 227 -25.64 -10.29 11.99
C LEU A 227 -26.21 -9.47 13.17
N PHE A 228 -26.28 -8.15 13.06
CA PHE A 228 -27.02 -7.30 14.01
C PHE A 228 -28.48 -7.14 13.62
N TYR A 229 -28.79 -7.12 12.32
CA TYR A 229 -30.11 -6.73 11.81
C TYR A 229 -30.92 -7.89 11.24
N ILE A 230 -30.28 -9.00 10.88
CA ILE A 230 -30.93 -10.21 10.41
C ILE A 230 -30.70 -11.31 11.44
N SER A 231 -31.80 -11.87 11.95
CA SER A 231 -31.80 -12.94 12.96
C SER A 231 -32.11 -14.32 12.38
N ASP A 232 -32.58 -14.40 11.12
CA ASP A 232 -32.90 -15.66 10.49
C ASP A 232 -31.63 -16.52 10.30
N ARG A 233 -31.63 -17.70 10.91
CA ARG A 233 -30.50 -18.63 10.87
C ARG A 233 -30.31 -19.23 9.48
N GLY A 234 -31.39 -19.45 8.73
CA GLY A 234 -31.34 -19.99 7.38
C GLY A 234 -30.59 -19.05 6.44
N MET A 235 -31.01 -17.78 6.42
CA MET A 235 -30.37 -16.71 5.65
C MET A 235 -28.91 -16.50 6.06
N ILE A 236 -28.60 -16.44 7.36
CA ILE A 236 -27.22 -16.28 7.83
C ILE A 236 -26.34 -17.44 7.36
N HIS A 237 -26.84 -18.68 7.43
CA HIS A 237 -26.11 -19.84 6.94
C HIS A 237 -25.87 -19.76 5.43
N ALA A 238 -26.91 -19.46 4.65
CA ALA A 238 -26.83 -19.30 3.21
C ALA A 238 -25.84 -18.19 2.80
N TYR A 239 -25.83 -17.06 3.52
CA TYR A 239 -24.88 -15.98 3.33
C TYR A 239 -23.42 -16.43 3.55
N TRP A 240 -23.14 -17.20 4.59
CA TRP A 240 -21.78 -17.72 4.80
C TRP A 240 -21.34 -18.66 3.68
N VAL A 241 -22.22 -19.55 3.24
CA VAL A 241 -21.95 -20.47 2.12
C VAL A 241 -21.71 -19.66 0.83
N PHE A 242 -22.51 -18.62 0.58
CA PHE A 242 -22.30 -17.70 -0.54
C PHE A 242 -20.91 -17.04 -0.50
N LEU A 243 -20.49 -16.53 0.66
CA LEU A 243 -19.18 -15.91 0.80
C LEU A 243 -18.03 -16.88 0.54
N GLU A 244 -18.11 -18.09 1.08
CA GLU A 244 -17.11 -19.15 0.87
C GLU A 244 -16.97 -19.49 -0.61
N ASN A 245 -18.10 -19.73 -1.28
CA ASN A 245 -18.11 -20.15 -2.68
C ASN A 245 -17.64 -19.05 -3.63
N LYS A 246 -18.09 -17.81 -3.43
CA LYS A 246 -17.81 -16.71 -4.36
C LYS A 246 -16.44 -16.07 -4.12
N TYR A 247 -16.09 -15.81 -2.87
CA TYR A 247 -14.87 -15.09 -2.51
C TYR A 247 -13.71 -16.02 -2.13
N LYS A 248 -13.94 -17.34 -2.07
CA LYS A 248 -12.92 -18.37 -1.74
C LYS A 248 -12.17 -18.04 -0.44
N VAL A 249 -12.88 -17.47 0.52
CA VAL A 249 -12.34 -17.04 1.81
C VAL A 249 -12.39 -18.17 2.83
N ASP A 250 -11.37 -18.26 3.69
CA ASP A 250 -11.42 -19.10 4.89
C ASP A 250 -12.50 -18.57 5.85
N LEU A 251 -13.63 -19.29 5.93
CA LEU A 251 -14.76 -18.92 6.77
C LEU A 251 -14.41 -18.86 8.27
N VAL A 252 -13.52 -19.72 8.76
CA VAL A 252 -13.14 -19.74 10.18
C VAL A 252 -12.41 -18.44 10.51
N LEU A 253 -11.47 -18.05 9.65
CA LEU A 253 -10.71 -16.82 9.83
C LEU A 253 -11.58 -15.57 9.65
N LEU A 254 -12.49 -15.57 8.67
CA LEU A 254 -13.44 -14.47 8.45
C LEU A 254 -14.39 -14.31 9.65
N LYS A 255 -15.00 -15.40 10.14
CA LYS A 255 -15.90 -15.36 11.31
C LYS A 255 -15.19 -14.83 12.55
N ARG A 256 -13.92 -15.18 12.77
CA ARG A 256 -13.10 -14.61 13.86
C ARG A 256 -12.91 -13.10 13.70
N LYS A 257 -12.63 -12.61 12.49
CA LYS A 257 -12.50 -11.16 12.22
C LYS A 257 -13.81 -10.42 12.44
N VAL A 258 -14.92 -10.99 11.95
CA VAL A 258 -16.28 -10.47 12.14
C VAL A 258 -16.64 -10.39 13.62
N TYR A 259 -16.38 -11.45 14.39
CA TYR A 259 -16.60 -11.44 15.84
C TYR A 259 -15.82 -10.34 16.57
N ARG A 260 -14.53 -10.19 16.25
CA ARG A 260 -13.68 -9.12 16.82
C ARG A 260 -14.21 -7.73 16.47
N TYR A 261 -14.58 -7.52 15.21
CA TYR A 261 -15.09 -6.24 14.75
C TYR A 261 -16.44 -5.90 15.37
N ARG A 262 -17.38 -6.86 15.46
CA ARG A 262 -18.65 -6.68 16.19
C ARG A 262 -18.43 -6.31 17.65
N SER A 263 -17.49 -6.99 18.32
CA SER A 263 -17.16 -6.69 19.72
C SER A 263 -16.60 -5.28 19.87
N TYR A 264 -15.80 -4.81 18.90
CA TYR A 264 -15.32 -3.44 18.84
C TYR A 264 -16.45 -2.43 18.63
N LEU A 265 -17.37 -2.69 17.70
CA LEU A 265 -18.55 -1.83 17.46
C LEU A 265 -19.44 -1.72 18.70
N LYS A 266 -19.70 -2.83 19.40
CA LYS A 266 -20.47 -2.84 20.66
C LYS A 266 -19.84 -1.97 21.74
N LYS A 267 -18.51 -2.04 21.88
CA LYS A 267 -17.76 -1.22 22.85
C LYS A 267 -17.80 0.26 22.49
N LYS A 268 -17.78 0.59 21.20
CA LYS A 268 -17.74 1.97 20.72
C LYS A 268 -19.11 2.66 20.78
N ASN A 269 -20.20 1.93 20.57
CA ASN A 269 -21.57 2.47 20.52
C ASN A 269 -22.34 2.41 21.85
N GLY A 270 -21.67 2.18 22.99
CA GLY A 270 -22.33 2.23 24.31
C GLY A 270 -23.55 1.31 24.43
N ASN A 271 -23.33 0.00 24.46
CA ASN A 271 -24.27 -1.06 24.87
C ASN A 271 -25.74 -1.14 24.39
N ASN A 272 -26.39 -0.19 23.68
CA ASN A 272 -27.84 -0.34 23.39
C ASN A 272 -28.37 0.08 22.01
N GLU A 273 -27.64 0.75 21.11
CA GLU A 273 -28.30 1.30 19.91
C GLU A 273 -28.27 0.44 18.64
N LEU A 274 -27.37 -0.54 18.53
CA LEU A 274 -27.24 -1.34 17.29
C LEU A 274 -28.33 -2.41 17.10
N GLY A 275 -29.16 -2.67 18.11
CA GLY A 275 -30.23 -3.68 18.06
C GLY A 275 -31.65 -3.15 18.26
N LEU A 276 -31.83 -1.91 18.71
CA LEU A 276 -33.13 -1.39 19.14
C LEU A 276 -33.75 -0.35 18.20
N GLY A 277 -32.95 0.35 17.37
CA GLY A 277 -33.46 1.40 16.49
C GLY A 277 -34.49 0.91 15.46
N TYR A 278 -34.29 -0.29 14.90
CA TYR A 278 -35.18 -0.83 13.86
C TYR A 278 -36.48 -1.44 14.43
N PHE A 279 -36.46 -1.87 15.69
CA PHE A 279 -37.65 -2.44 16.35
C PHE A 279 -38.63 -1.36 16.85
N MET A 280 -38.16 -0.15 17.15
CA MET A 280 -39.06 0.95 17.50
C MET A 280 -39.73 1.56 16.27
N GLU A 281 -39.04 1.65 15.12
CA GLU A 281 -39.60 2.29 13.94
C GLU A 281 -40.72 1.46 13.28
N LYS A 282 -40.65 0.12 13.30
CA LYS A 282 -41.75 -0.75 12.84
C LYS A 282 -42.98 -0.74 13.76
N ARG A 283 -42.80 -0.68 15.09
CA ARG A 283 -43.94 -0.60 16.03
C ARG A 283 -44.71 0.71 15.92
N SER A 284 -44.03 1.81 15.60
CA SER A 284 -44.67 3.11 15.37
C SER A 284 -45.56 3.12 14.12
N ILE A 285 -45.22 2.32 13.11
CA ILE A 285 -45.97 2.25 11.84
C ILE A 285 -47.10 1.21 11.92
N GLU A 286 -46.91 0.11 12.65
CA GLU A 286 -47.93 -0.95 12.83
C GLU A 286 -49.00 -0.63 13.91
N HIS A 287 -48.83 0.42 14.71
CA HIS A 287 -49.84 0.89 15.69
C HIS A 287 -50.48 2.24 15.35
N GLY A 288 -50.18 2.82 14.18
CA GLY A 288 -50.74 4.08 13.72
C GLY A 288 -52.01 3.98 12.87
N SER A 289 -52.52 2.77 12.61
CA SER A 289 -53.57 2.54 11.61
C SER A 289 -54.71 1.62 12.07
N THR A 290 -55.17 1.75 13.32
CA THR A 290 -56.53 1.31 13.70
C THR A 290 -57.04 2.03 14.94
N SER A 291 -57.78 3.12 14.73
CA SER A 291 -59.03 3.35 15.46
C SER A 291 -59.88 4.39 14.73
N ILE A 292 -60.65 3.90 13.75
CA ILE A 292 -61.94 4.50 13.44
C ILE A 292 -62.80 4.28 14.69
N HIS A 293 -63.16 5.36 15.38
CA HIS A 293 -64.33 5.36 16.27
C HIS A 293 -65.37 6.28 15.65
N SER A 294 -66.24 5.63 14.86
CA SER A 294 -67.57 6.09 14.51
C SER A 294 -68.53 5.65 15.60
N GLY A 295 -69.38 6.57 16.05
CA GLY A 295 -70.69 6.29 16.63
C GLY A 295 -70.83 6.53 18.14
N TYR A 296 -71.41 7.67 18.52
CA TYR A 296 -72.78 7.79 19.04
C TYR A 296 -72.93 9.08 19.87
N LEU A 297 -73.43 10.15 19.24
CA LEU A 297 -74.59 10.99 19.63
C LEU A 297 -74.69 12.20 18.69
#